data_AF-A0A4S4L8Q8-F1
#
_entry.id   AF-A0A4S4L8Q8-F1
#
_cell.length_a   1.000
_cell.length_b   1.000
_cell.length_c   1.000
_cell.angle_alpha   90.00
_cell.angle_beta   90.00
_cell.angle_gamma   90.00
#
_symmetry.space_group_name_H-M   'P 1'
#
loop_
_entity.id
_entity.type
_entity.pdbx_description
1 polymer ?
#
loop_
_entity_poly.entity_id
_entity_poly.type
_entity_poly.pdbx_seq_one_letter_code
_entity_poly.pdbx_strand_id
1 'polypeptide(L)'
;MNTPLTRRNASTPIASIPSSLSTRSTPSVPPASTLYEPLLKSILARRFAYNVLSISAAAAWLLATRSPSLSPYQTLVLRASQHQYRKALLIVFVSSTSLTLCHSLMSGITGTGGRDDPKLGIWTGSKKHPFHLNGRLIYIFLAQASGAMLYWLRDVLRDRFDIQWMGHSNISKRTLSSLTSSVISMILLSAISTLLSLFIFGALRMLIFPLLYRIPILHDLLRPLMAHFFRPKYTISFLWSHFDLVVRAYLIVLSTHLIWDITSTMFDVAFSMPATATEGSKDSALILVSGVSCADSYFQLHAFYELCSLSSVSKGAMTKPPLSRRGIADWWVRDRKDKAAQKALPNRDLDHMIVEVLGIFISHSLREDALGHVQRDIPRVLEAMVLYLTAIEEYQSELSTSLSAAEASTGGNLTATELSRLVAFRKETVLAGEWIDALSTGVLNKSPSPWV
;
A
#
# COMPACT_ATOMS: atom_id res chain seq x y z
N MET A 1 -61.87 5.73 -73.28
CA MET A 1 -62.46 6.54 -72.20
C MET A 1 -61.50 6.48 -71.03
N ASN A 2 -60.77 7.57 -70.80
CA ASN A 2 -59.67 7.65 -69.83
C ASN A 2 -60.21 8.13 -68.48
N THR A 3 -60.04 7.34 -67.41
CA THR A 3 -60.28 7.77 -66.03
C THR A 3 -58.95 7.99 -65.31
N PRO A 4 -58.70 9.18 -64.72
CA PRO A 4 -57.45 9.47 -64.02
C PRO A 4 -57.53 9.03 -62.55
N LEU A 5 -56.47 8.37 -62.08
CA LEU A 5 -56.24 8.04 -60.68
C LEU A 5 -55.63 9.25 -59.97
N THR A 6 -56.33 9.81 -58.98
CA THR A 6 -55.78 10.86 -58.10
C THR A 6 -55.36 10.26 -56.75
N ARG A 7 -54.05 10.23 -56.56
CA ARG A 7 -53.31 9.82 -55.36
C ARG A 7 -53.12 11.03 -54.45
N ARG A 8 -53.61 10.98 -53.21
CA ARG A 8 -53.13 11.82 -52.09
C ARG A 8 -53.23 11.04 -50.78
N ASN A 9 -52.13 10.39 -50.41
CA ASN A 9 -51.91 9.94 -49.04
C ASN A 9 -51.42 11.14 -48.24
N ALA A 10 -52.28 11.66 -47.36
CA ALA A 10 -51.92 12.70 -46.41
C ALA A 10 -50.96 12.13 -45.37
N SER A 11 -49.73 12.62 -45.35
CA SER A 11 -48.77 12.38 -44.27
C SER A 11 -49.25 13.09 -43.01
N THR A 12 -49.65 12.32 -42.00
CA THR A 12 -49.87 12.83 -40.64
C THR A 12 -48.54 13.35 -40.08
N PRO A 13 -48.46 14.59 -39.58
CA PRO A 13 -47.25 15.12 -38.96
C PRO A 13 -46.96 14.35 -37.67
N ILE A 14 -45.77 13.77 -37.58
CA ILE A 14 -45.23 13.16 -36.37
C ILE A 14 -44.89 14.31 -35.41
N ALA A 15 -45.78 14.56 -34.44
CA ALA A 15 -45.49 15.46 -33.33
C ALA A 15 -44.47 14.78 -32.40
N SER A 16 -43.36 15.47 -32.13
CA SER A 16 -42.37 15.03 -31.15
C SER A 16 -43.01 14.94 -29.77
N ILE A 17 -42.89 13.78 -29.12
CA ILE A 17 -43.25 13.63 -27.71
C ILE A 17 -42.22 14.45 -26.93
N PRO A 18 -42.61 15.54 -26.23
CA PRO A 18 -41.69 16.25 -25.37
C PRO A 18 -41.27 15.30 -24.25
N SER A 19 -40.03 14.84 -24.30
CA SER A 19 -39.44 14.05 -23.22
C SER A 19 -39.38 14.95 -21.99
N SER A 20 -40.27 14.70 -21.03
CA SER A 20 -40.18 15.22 -19.67
C SER A 20 -39.07 14.51 -18.88
N LEU A 21 -37.89 14.34 -19.52
CA LEU A 21 -36.62 14.15 -18.83
C LEU A 21 -36.28 15.48 -18.16
N SER A 22 -37.09 15.84 -17.15
CA SER A 22 -36.69 16.74 -16.10
C SER A 22 -35.33 16.27 -15.66
N THR A 23 -34.33 17.14 -15.85
CA THR A 23 -32.96 17.00 -15.35
C THR A 23 -33.02 16.82 -13.85
N ARG A 24 -33.30 15.60 -13.40
CA ARG A 24 -33.23 15.22 -12.01
C ARG A 24 -31.75 15.30 -11.70
N SER A 25 -31.35 16.39 -11.05
CA SER A 25 -29.98 16.59 -10.58
C SER A 25 -29.54 15.29 -9.93
N THR A 26 -28.48 14.70 -10.46
CA THR A 26 -27.89 13.51 -9.87
C THR A 26 -27.69 13.79 -8.38
N PRO A 27 -28.16 12.89 -7.49
CA PRO A 27 -28.02 13.10 -6.05
C PRO A 27 -26.55 13.36 -5.76
N SER A 28 -26.26 14.48 -5.08
CA SER A 28 -24.91 14.88 -4.74
C SER A 28 -24.24 13.76 -3.97
N VAL A 29 -23.12 13.25 -4.49
CA VAL A 29 -22.31 12.24 -3.79
C VAL A 29 -21.72 12.92 -2.56
N PRO A 30 -22.01 12.42 -1.34
CA PRO A 30 -21.47 13.02 -0.14
C PRO A 30 -19.94 12.83 -0.10
N PRO A 31 -19.20 13.81 0.43
CA PRO A 31 -17.74 13.79 0.43
C PRO A 31 -17.21 12.58 1.20
N ALA A 32 -16.07 12.04 0.74
CA ALA A 32 -15.42 10.85 1.32
C ALA A 32 -15.23 10.91 2.84
N SER A 33 -14.97 12.11 3.36
CA SER A 33 -14.79 12.37 4.79
C SER A 33 -16.03 12.07 5.64
N THR A 34 -17.21 12.00 5.03
CA THR A 34 -18.49 11.77 5.73
C THR A 34 -18.93 10.32 5.72
N LEU A 35 -18.71 9.58 4.62
CA LEU A 35 -19.15 8.19 4.48
C LEU A 35 -18.00 7.19 4.58
N TYR A 36 -16.97 7.36 3.74
CA TYR A 36 -15.95 6.34 3.55
C TYR A 36 -14.90 6.35 4.66
N GLU A 37 -14.35 7.53 4.95
CA GLU A 37 -13.28 7.73 5.93
C GLU A 37 -13.63 7.22 7.34
N PRO A 38 -14.81 7.54 7.95
CA PRO A 38 -15.12 7.06 9.29
C PRO A 38 -15.31 5.54 9.34
N LEU A 39 -15.89 4.93 8.30
CA LEU A 39 -16.05 3.48 8.22
C LEU A 39 -14.69 2.80 8.15
N LEU A 40 -13.83 3.26 7.25
CA LEU A 40 -12.50 2.70 7.09
C LEU A 40 -11.64 2.91 8.34
N LYS A 41 -11.69 4.10 8.96
CA LYS A 41 -11.06 4.36 10.26
C LYS A 41 -11.59 3.44 11.36
N SER A 42 -12.88 3.13 11.39
CA SER A 42 -13.46 2.22 12.38
C SER A 42 -12.98 0.77 12.17
N ILE A 43 -12.87 0.31 10.91
CA ILE A 43 -12.36 -1.01 10.56
C ILE A 43 -10.87 -1.10 10.93
N LEU A 44 -10.09 -0.08 10.57
CA LEU A 44 -8.67 0.00 10.92
C LEU A 44 -8.47 0.09 12.44
N ALA A 45 -9.27 0.88 13.16
CA ALA A 45 -9.22 0.97 14.61
C ALA A 45 -9.62 -0.35 15.29
N ARG A 46 -10.58 -1.09 14.73
CA ARG A 46 -10.92 -2.44 15.21
C ARG A 46 -9.78 -3.42 14.94
N ARG A 47 -9.21 -3.44 13.74
CA ARG A 47 -8.03 -4.26 13.43
C ARG A 47 -6.86 -3.89 14.35
N PHE A 48 -6.68 -2.61 14.64
CA PHE A 48 -5.68 -2.09 15.58
C PHE A 48 -5.92 -2.61 17.00
N ALA A 49 -7.12 -2.43 17.55
CA ALA A 49 -7.42 -2.79 18.93
C ALA A 49 -7.38 -4.31 19.19
N TYR A 50 -7.74 -5.12 18.18
CA TYR A 50 -7.88 -6.56 18.35
C TYR A 50 -6.69 -7.37 17.82
N ASN A 51 -5.93 -6.88 16.84
CA ASN A 51 -4.86 -7.66 16.20
C ASN A 51 -3.43 -7.12 16.42
N VAL A 52 -3.24 -5.89 16.90
CA VAL A 52 -1.91 -5.29 17.03
C VAL A 52 -1.76 -4.61 18.40
N LEU A 53 -0.68 -4.94 19.13
CA LEU A 53 -0.33 -4.32 20.41
C LEU A 53 -0.37 -2.79 20.31
N SER A 54 -1.15 -2.15 21.18
CA SER A 54 -1.61 -0.75 21.09
C SER A 54 -0.52 0.33 21.11
N ILE A 55 0.73 0.00 21.46
CA ILE A 55 1.81 0.98 21.69
C ILE A 55 2.63 1.28 20.42
N SER A 56 2.73 0.34 19.49
CA SER A 56 3.60 0.48 18.31
C SER A 56 2.94 1.17 17.11
N ALA A 57 1.61 1.18 17.06
CA ALA A 57 0.88 1.51 15.85
C ALA A 57 0.44 2.99 15.75
N ALA A 58 0.36 3.73 16.87
CA ALA A 58 0.17 5.20 16.83
C ALA A 58 1.39 5.94 16.25
N ALA A 59 2.58 5.33 16.34
CA ALA A 59 3.82 5.89 15.81
C ALA A 59 3.96 5.69 14.30
N ALA A 60 3.51 4.55 13.75
CA ALA A 60 3.66 4.22 12.34
C ALA A 60 2.56 4.84 11.44
N TRP A 61 1.33 5.00 11.97
CA TRP A 61 0.19 5.54 11.21
C TRP A 61 0.34 7.03 10.80
N LEU A 62 1.18 7.79 11.49
CA LEU A 62 1.32 9.23 11.24
C LEU A 62 2.39 9.59 10.20
N LEU A 63 3.22 8.65 9.69
CA LEU A 63 4.57 9.00 9.21
C LEU A 63 5.00 8.58 7.79
N ALA A 64 4.16 7.91 6.99
CA ALA A 64 4.61 7.37 5.70
C ALA A 64 4.24 8.28 4.52
N THR A 65 5.21 9.07 4.02
CA THR A 65 5.14 9.67 2.67
C THR A 65 6.29 9.13 1.82
N ARG A 66 5.98 8.59 0.63
CA ARG A 66 6.98 8.08 -0.33
C ARG A 66 7.85 9.23 -0.82
N SER A 67 9.17 9.05 -0.87
CA SER A 67 10.11 10.05 -1.43
C SER A 67 10.72 9.55 -2.73
N PRO A 68 10.87 10.42 -3.75
CA PRO A 68 11.63 10.11 -4.97
C PRO A 68 13.13 9.88 -4.65
N SER A 69 13.82 9.19 -5.55
CA SER A 69 15.15 8.60 -5.37
C SER A 69 16.26 9.63 -5.09
N LEU A 70 16.52 9.90 -3.81
CA LEU A 70 17.67 10.68 -3.33
C LEU A 70 18.87 9.78 -3.01
N SER A 71 20.07 10.35 -2.94
CA SER A 71 21.26 9.65 -2.42
C SER A 71 21.08 9.25 -0.95
N PRO A 72 21.80 8.24 -0.41
CA PRO A 72 21.68 7.84 1.01
C PRO A 72 21.86 9.00 1.99
N TYR A 73 22.87 9.85 1.74
CA TYR A 73 23.11 11.04 2.56
C TYR A 73 21.96 12.04 2.49
N GLN A 74 21.46 12.37 1.29
CA GLN A 74 20.32 13.28 1.13
C GLN A 74 19.05 12.69 1.75
N THR A 75 18.83 11.37 1.63
CA THR A 75 17.70 10.68 2.27
C THR A 75 17.79 10.85 3.79
N LEU A 76 18.98 10.63 4.37
CA LEU A 76 19.17 10.80 5.81
C LEU A 76 18.95 12.24 6.26
N VAL A 77 19.54 13.22 5.59
CA VAL A 77 19.38 14.63 5.93
C VAL A 77 17.92 15.06 5.81
N LEU A 78 17.26 14.68 4.71
CA LEU A 78 15.85 14.99 4.46
C LEU A 78 14.96 14.34 5.53
N ARG A 79 15.07 13.03 5.75
CA ARG A 79 14.23 12.30 6.71
C ARG A 79 14.54 12.72 8.15
N ALA A 80 15.80 12.95 8.52
CA ALA A 80 16.16 13.48 9.83
C ALA A 80 15.58 14.88 10.10
N SER A 81 15.35 15.67 9.05
CA SER A 81 14.69 16.97 9.16
C SER A 81 13.19 16.86 9.42
N GLN A 82 12.55 15.78 8.98
CA GLN A 82 11.12 15.55 9.16
C GLN A 82 10.80 15.26 10.63
N HIS A 83 9.83 16.00 11.16
CA HIS A 83 9.35 15.86 12.54
C HIS A 83 8.92 14.42 12.88
N GLN A 84 8.46 13.71 11.87
CA GLN A 84 7.97 12.35 11.97
C GLN A 84 9.08 11.36 12.36
N TYR A 85 10.19 11.36 11.63
CA TYR A 85 11.33 10.49 11.93
C TYR A 85 12.03 10.86 13.24
N ARG A 86 11.99 12.12 13.66
CA ARG A 86 12.48 12.54 14.98
C ARG A 86 11.65 11.93 16.11
N LYS A 87 10.32 11.91 15.95
CA LYS A 87 9.42 11.22 16.89
C LYS A 87 9.70 9.71 16.92
N ALA A 88 9.86 9.09 15.76
CA ALA A 88 10.21 7.67 15.68
C ALA A 88 11.53 7.38 16.42
N LEU A 89 12.58 8.17 16.19
CA LEU A 89 13.85 8.06 16.89
C LEU A 89 13.68 8.16 18.42
N LEU A 90 12.92 9.15 18.89
CA LEU A 90 12.64 9.32 20.31
C LEU A 90 11.92 8.11 20.91
N ILE A 91 10.92 7.56 20.21
CA ILE A 91 10.16 6.38 20.66
C ILE A 91 11.08 5.14 20.74
N VAL A 92 11.93 4.94 19.74
CA VAL A 92 12.91 3.85 19.72
C VAL A 92 13.90 4.00 20.88
N PHE A 93 14.40 5.21 21.17
CA PHE A 93 15.25 5.47 22.34
C PHE A 93 14.55 5.26 23.69
N VAL A 94 13.31 5.73 23.83
CA VAL A 94 12.54 5.56 25.06
C VAL A 94 12.23 4.09 25.32
N SER A 95 11.86 3.34 24.27
CA SER A 95 11.59 1.90 24.39
C SER A 95 12.85 1.08 24.71
N SER A 96 14.01 1.39 24.09
CA SER A 96 15.27 0.71 24.41
C SER A 96 15.76 1.03 25.83
N THR A 97 15.57 2.27 26.28
CA THR A 97 15.85 2.70 27.66
C THR A 97 14.95 1.96 28.64
N SER A 98 13.64 1.88 28.34
CA SER A 98 12.67 1.18 29.18
C SER A 98 13.02 -0.30 29.31
N LEU A 99 13.39 -0.96 28.20
CA LEU A 99 13.82 -2.36 28.22
C LEU A 99 15.10 -2.55 29.04
N THR A 100 16.04 -1.61 28.97
CA THR A 100 17.27 -1.62 29.79
C THR A 100 16.94 -1.53 31.28
N LEU A 101 16.03 -0.63 31.66
CA LEU A 101 15.57 -0.47 33.03
C LEU A 101 14.85 -1.73 33.52
N CYS A 102 13.93 -2.28 32.72
CA CYS A 102 13.27 -3.55 33.04
C CYS A 102 14.28 -4.68 33.22
N HIS A 103 15.28 -4.80 32.33
CA HIS A 103 16.33 -5.82 32.45
C HIS A 103 17.16 -5.62 33.72
N SER A 104 17.54 -4.38 34.05
CA SER A 104 18.28 -4.04 35.27
C SER A 104 17.48 -4.41 36.53
N LEU A 105 16.18 -4.07 36.57
CA LEU A 105 15.27 -4.42 37.67
C LEU A 105 15.11 -5.94 37.81
N MET A 106 14.84 -6.64 36.71
CA MET A 106 14.70 -8.10 36.70
C MET A 106 15.98 -8.79 37.17
N SER A 107 17.14 -8.31 36.73
CA SER A 107 18.45 -8.81 37.18
C SER A 107 18.68 -8.60 38.67
N GLY A 108 18.09 -7.56 39.27
CA GLY A 108 18.14 -7.32 40.71
C GLY A 108 17.23 -8.26 41.50
N ILE A 109 16.05 -8.58 40.97
CA ILE A 109 15.09 -9.49 41.61
C ILE A 109 15.59 -10.94 41.57
N THR A 110 16.13 -11.38 40.44
CA THR A 110 16.60 -12.77 40.28
C THR A 110 17.96 -13.02 40.94
N GLY A 111 18.74 -11.97 41.22
CA GLY A 111 20.10 -12.06 41.76
C GLY A 111 20.21 -12.38 43.26
N THR A 112 19.09 -12.53 43.99
CA THR A 112 19.11 -12.71 45.46
C THR A 112 19.50 -14.12 45.91
N GLY A 113 19.59 -15.10 44.99
CA GLY A 113 19.75 -16.53 45.29
C GLY A 113 21.15 -17.04 45.68
N GLY A 114 22.18 -16.20 45.66
CA GLY A 114 23.52 -16.56 46.11
C GLY A 114 24.44 -17.05 44.99
N ARG A 115 25.63 -16.42 44.95
CA ARG A 115 26.76 -16.55 44.02
C ARG A 115 26.56 -15.90 42.63
N ASP A 116 27.45 -14.93 42.41
CA ASP A 116 27.84 -14.30 41.13
C ASP A 116 26.91 -13.24 40.54
N ASP A 117 26.70 -12.26 41.41
CA ASP A 117 26.11 -10.94 41.24
C ASP A 117 26.23 -10.28 39.83
N PRO A 118 25.14 -10.25 39.05
CA PRO A 118 24.96 -9.23 38.03
C PRO A 118 24.49 -7.93 38.69
N LYS A 119 25.38 -7.27 39.45
CA LYS A 119 25.15 -5.90 39.93
C LYS A 119 24.93 -5.00 38.71
N LEU A 120 23.69 -4.87 38.26
CA LEU A 120 23.24 -3.95 37.22
C LEU A 120 22.44 -2.79 37.82
N GLY A 121 22.44 -2.66 39.15
CA GLY A 121 21.88 -1.50 39.82
C GLY A 121 22.56 -0.20 39.37
N ILE A 122 21.83 0.91 39.52
CA ILE A 122 22.32 2.26 39.17
C ILE A 122 23.63 2.59 39.89
N TRP A 123 23.72 2.14 41.15
CA TRP A 123 24.85 2.38 42.03
C TRP A 123 25.71 1.13 42.21
N THR A 124 27.02 1.29 42.34
CA THR A 124 27.99 0.16 42.45
C THR A 124 27.93 -0.61 43.78
N GLY A 125 27.07 -0.23 44.73
CA GLY A 125 26.91 -0.90 46.03
C GLY A 125 28.18 -0.86 46.91
N SER A 126 29.10 0.06 46.64
CA SER A 126 30.35 0.20 47.39
C SER A 126 30.09 0.91 48.73
N LYS A 127 30.53 0.30 49.84
CA LYS A 127 30.43 0.92 51.19
C LYS A 127 31.19 2.25 51.28
N LYS A 128 32.31 2.39 50.54
CA LYS A 128 33.15 3.60 50.56
C LYS A 128 32.58 4.75 49.71
N HIS A 129 31.88 4.40 48.65
CA HIS A 129 31.39 5.36 47.66
C HIS A 129 30.01 4.91 47.14
N PRO A 130 28.93 5.15 47.91
CA PRO A 130 27.61 4.64 47.60
C PRO A 130 27.03 5.24 46.30
N PHE A 131 27.44 6.46 45.93
CA PHE A 131 26.91 7.19 44.77
C PHE A 131 27.71 7.00 43.47
N HIS A 132 28.60 6.02 43.39
CA HIS A 132 29.29 5.72 42.14
C HIS A 132 28.37 5.05 41.13
N LEU A 133 28.31 5.62 39.92
CA LEU A 133 27.56 5.06 38.81
C LEU A 133 28.17 3.71 38.39
N ASN A 134 27.28 2.77 38.11
CA ASN A 134 27.68 1.45 37.67
C ASN A 134 28.07 1.44 36.20
N GLY A 135 29.38 1.29 35.94
CA GLY A 135 29.90 1.22 34.58
C GLY A 135 29.32 0.09 33.73
N ARG A 136 28.85 -1.02 34.35
CA ARG A 136 28.19 -2.11 33.64
C ARG A 136 26.84 -1.67 33.08
N LEU A 137 26.06 -0.94 33.86
CA LEU A 137 24.77 -0.38 33.43
C LEU A 137 24.98 0.67 32.34
N ILE A 138 25.97 1.56 32.49
CA ILE A 138 26.32 2.56 31.47
C ILE A 138 26.65 1.88 30.14
N TYR A 139 27.42 0.79 30.16
CA TYR A 139 27.74 0.04 28.94
C TYR A 139 26.50 -0.55 28.27
N ILE A 140 25.60 -1.20 29.02
CA ILE A 140 24.34 -1.74 28.46
C ILE A 140 23.47 -0.62 27.88
N PHE A 141 23.37 0.51 28.58
CA PHE A 141 22.64 1.68 28.09
C PHE A 141 23.22 2.23 26.79
N LEU A 142 24.56 2.34 26.69
CA LEU A 142 25.24 2.74 25.45
C LEU A 142 25.03 1.73 24.31
N ALA A 143 25.02 0.43 24.61
CA ALA A 143 24.70 -0.60 23.62
C ALA A 143 23.26 -0.47 23.10
N GLN A 144 22.30 -0.21 23.97
CA GLN A 144 20.89 0.01 23.61
C GLN A 144 20.68 1.33 22.86
N ALA A 145 21.38 2.39 23.24
CA ALA A 145 21.38 3.67 22.54
C ALA A 145 21.98 3.55 21.13
N SER A 146 23.09 2.82 21.01
CA SER A 146 23.73 2.55 19.70
C SER A 146 22.83 1.67 18.83
N GLY A 147 22.15 0.69 19.43
CA GLY A 147 21.19 -0.18 18.75
C GLY A 147 20.00 0.60 18.22
N ALA A 148 19.39 1.42 19.08
CA ALA A 148 18.31 2.34 18.69
C ALA A 148 18.68 3.23 17.50
N MET A 149 19.87 3.84 17.55
CA MET A 149 20.35 4.70 16.47
C MET A 149 20.57 3.93 15.16
N LEU A 150 21.19 2.76 15.21
CA LEU A 150 21.44 1.93 14.02
C LEU A 150 20.15 1.32 13.46
N TYR A 151 19.18 0.95 14.31
CA TYR A 151 17.86 0.50 13.89
C TYR A 151 17.11 1.62 13.17
N TRP A 152 17.08 2.81 13.74
CA TRP A 152 16.47 3.98 13.09
C TRP A 152 17.15 4.31 11.76
N LEU A 153 18.49 4.26 11.71
CA LEU A 153 19.25 4.46 10.48
C LEU A 153 18.88 3.42 9.42
N ARG A 154 18.78 2.14 9.80
CA ARG A 154 18.33 1.06 8.93
C ARG A 154 16.94 1.33 8.38
N ASP A 155 16.01 1.76 9.24
CA ASP A 155 14.62 2.02 8.88
C ASP A 155 14.50 3.16 7.85
N VAL A 156 15.19 4.29 8.11
CA VAL A 156 15.28 5.42 7.18
C VAL A 156 15.84 5.00 5.82
N LEU A 157 16.84 4.10 5.80
CA LEU A 157 17.45 3.61 4.56
C LEU A 157 16.62 2.52 3.87
N ARG A 158 15.84 1.72 4.62
CA ARG A 158 14.98 0.66 4.08
C ARG A 158 13.83 1.24 3.26
N ASP A 159 13.26 2.36 3.72
CA ASP A 159 12.20 3.10 3.01
C ASP A 159 12.60 3.53 1.59
N ARG A 160 13.90 3.61 1.31
CA ARG A 160 14.42 3.87 -0.05
C ARG A 160 14.24 2.70 -1.02
N PHE A 161 14.27 1.47 -0.51
CA PHE A 161 14.37 0.24 -1.33
C PHE A 161 13.06 -0.54 -1.42
N ASP A 162 12.15 -0.36 -0.47
CA ASP A 162 10.91 -1.12 -0.39
C ASP A 162 9.76 -0.41 -1.13
N ILE A 163 9.71 -0.58 -2.46
CA ILE A 163 8.45 -0.38 -3.20
C ILE A 163 7.61 -1.64 -3.03
N GLN A 164 6.90 -1.75 -1.90
CA GLN A 164 6.07 -2.93 -1.63
C GLN A 164 4.76 -2.87 -2.41
N TRP A 165 4.73 -3.54 -3.56
CA TRP A 165 3.50 -3.93 -4.24
C TRP A 165 3.04 -5.29 -3.70
N MET A 166 1.99 -5.29 -2.86
CA MET A 166 1.39 -6.52 -2.36
C MET A 166 0.54 -7.20 -3.45
N GLY A 167 1.20 -8.01 -4.28
CA GLY A 167 0.52 -8.97 -5.16
C GLY A 167 -0.13 -10.08 -4.36
N HIS A 168 -1.38 -10.42 -4.68
CA HIS A 168 -2.27 -11.24 -3.85
C HIS A 168 -1.98 -12.75 -3.80
N SER A 169 -1.03 -13.30 -4.56
CA SER A 169 -1.08 -14.76 -4.82
C SER A 169 -0.09 -15.65 -4.07
N ASN A 170 0.87 -15.16 -3.28
CA ASN A 170 1.83 -16.04 -2.57
C ASN A 170 2.43 -15.41 -1.29
N ILE A 171 1.57 -15.01 -0.35
CA ILE A 171 1.99 -14.38 0.92
C ILE A 171 3.01 -15.27 1.66
N SER A 172 2.79 -16.58 1.75
CA SER A 172 3.64 -17.50 2.53
C SER A 172 5.13 -17.49 2.13
N LYS A 173 5.47 -17.68 0.85
CA LYS A 173 6.88 -17.83 0.42
C LYS A 173 7.64 -16.50 0.46
N ARG A 174 6.99 -15.40 0.07
CA ARG A 174 7.61 -14.07 0.06
C ARG A 174 7.80 -13.57 1.50
N THR A 175 6.81 -13.74 2.37
CA THR A 175 6.92 -13.36 3.79
C THR A 175 8.02 -14.15 4.48
N LEU A 176 8.16 -15.46 4.21
CA LEU A 176 9.22 -16.25 4.81
C LEU A 176 10.62 -15.77 4.38
N SER A 177 10.82 -15.48 3.10
CA SER A 177 12.10 -14.96 2.57
C SER A 177 12.42 -13.56 3.12
N SER A 178 11.41 -12.70 3.24
CA SER A 178 11.57 -11.38 3.85
C SER A 178 11.93 -11.49 5.34
N LEU A 179 11.26 -12.39 6.07
CA LEU A 179 11.51 -12.63 7.49
C LEU A 179 12.93 -13.16 7.71
N THR A 180 13.40 -14.11 6.91
CA THR A 180 14.77 -14.66 7.06
C THR A 180 15.83 -13.60 6.77
N SER A 181 15.66 -12.80 5.71
CA SER A 181 16.54 -11.68 5.39
C SER A 181 16.56 -10.66 6.54
N SER A 182 15.39 -10.35 7.11
CA SER A 182 15.28 -9.43 8.24
C SER A 182 15.96 -9.97 9.50
N VAL A 183 15.77 -11.23 9.85
CA VAL A 183 16.43 -11.86 11.01
C VAL A 183 17.95 -11.83 10.88
N ILE A 184 18.49 -12.13 9.69
CA ILE A 184 19.94 -12.05 9.43
C ILE A 184 20.43 -10.61 9.60
N SER A 185 19.68 -9.64 9.04
CA SER A 185 19.98 -8.22 9.22
C SER A 185 19.99 -7.83 10.71
N MET A 186 19.09 -8.37 11.54
CA MET A 186 19.00 -8.05 12.96
C MET A 186 20.20 -8.59 13.74
N ILE A 187 20.63 -9.81 13.43
CA ILE A 187 21.82 -10.42 14.03
C ILE A 187 23.05 -9.56 13.73
N LEU A 188 23.26 -9.20 12.46
CA LEU A 188 24.38 -8.37 12.04
C LEU A 188 24.34 -6.97 12.65
N LEU A 189 23.17 -6.32 12.65
CA LEU A 189 22.99 -4.99 13.20
C LEU A 189 23.24 -4.96 14.71
N SER A 190 22.83 -6.01 15.43
CA SER A 190 23.07 -6.15 16.87
C SER A 190 24.55 -6.36 17.18
N ALA A 191 25.26 -7.14 16.36
CA ALA A 191 26.69 -7.32 16.48
C ALA A 191 27.45 -6.01 16.25
N ILE A 192 27.13 -5.29 15.15
CA ILE A 192 27.73 -3.98 14.82
C ILE A 192 27.44 -2.97 15.93
N SER A 193 26.20 -2.89 16.42
CA SER A 193 25.82 -2.02 17.54
C SER A 193 26.64 -2.30 18.80
N THR A 194 26.81 -3.57 19.14
CA THR A 194 27.56 -3.98 20.33
C THR A 194 29.04 -3.60 20.20
N LEU A 195 29.65 -3.82 19.03
CA LEU A 195 31.03 -3.40 18.75
C LEU A 195 31.20 -1.88 18.78
N LEU A 196 30.25 -1.14 18.18
CA LEU A 196 30.23 0.31 18.22
C LEU A 196 30.13 0.82 19.67
N SER A 197 29.27 0.22 20.48
CA SER A 197 29.12 0.59 21.89
C SER A 197 30.37 0.30 22.72
N LEU A 198 31.11 -0.77 22.40
CA LEU A 198 32.39 -1.10 23.02
C LEU A 198 33.44 -0.03 22.68
N PHE A 199 33.50 0.37 21.42
CA PHE A 199 34.38 1.45 20.97
C PHE A 199 34.03 2.78 21.64
N ILE A 200 32.75 3.17 21.64
CA ILE A 200 32.26 4.39 22.30
C ILE A 200 32.57 4.37 23.79
N PHE A 201 32.32 3.25 24.47
CA PHE A 201 32.62 3.10 25.90
C PHE A 201 34.12 3.22 26.19
N GLY A 202 34.96 2.61 25.35
CA GLY A 202 36.41 2.74 25.42
C GLY A 202 36.89 4.18 25.20
N ALA A 203 36.38 4.85 24.17
CA ALA A 203 36.70 6.25 23.86
C ALA A 203 36.24 7.20 24.97
N LEU A 204 35.02 6.99 25.50
CA LEU A 204 34.50 7.74 26.65
C LEU A 204 35.46 7.64 27.83
N ARG A 205 35.94 6.43 28.13
CA ARG A 205 36.83 6.17 29.26
C ARG A 205 38.24 6.71 29.07
N MET A 206 38.82 6.58 27.88
CA MET A 206 40.23 6.88 27.64
C MET A 206 40.48 8.34 27.24
N LEU A 207 39.52 8.97 26.57
CA LEU A 207 39.71 10.29 25.97
C LEU A 207 38.79 11.32 26.61
N ILE A 208 37.49 11.08 26.57
CA ILE A 208 36.48 12.09 26.93
C ILE A 208 36.53 12.37 28.42
N PHE A 209 36.43 11.33 29.25
CA PHE A 209 36.39 11.51 30.70
C PHE A 209 37.68 12.11 31.29
N PRO A 210 38.91 11.70 30.90
CA PRO A 210 40.12 12.36 31.36
C PRO A 210 40.20 13.84 30.95
N LEU A 211 39.70 14.18 29.76
CA LEU A 211 39.64 15.55 29.28
C LEU A 211 38.63 16.39 30.09
N LEU A 212 37.44 15.85 30.36
CA LEU A 212 36.44 16.50 31.23
C LEU A 212 36.98 16.72 32.65
N TYR A 213 37.77 15.80 33.18
CA TYR A 213 38.35 15.90 34.53
C TYR A 213 39.44 16.95 34.68
N ARG A 214 39.97 17.48 33.58
CA ARG A 214 40.89 18.63 33.61
C ARG A 214 40.16 19.95 33.87
N ILE A 215 38.84 20.00 33.69
CA ILE A 215 38.03 21.20 33.96
C ILE A 215 37.68 21.20 35.46
N PRO A 216 38.12 22.19 36.26
CA PRO A 216 38.04 22.14 37.72
C PRO A 216 36.60 22.03 38.25
N ILE A 217 35.67 22.81 37.69
CA ILE A 217 34.25 22.77 38.08
C ILE A 217 33.64 21.38 37.82
N LEU A 218 34.00 20.78 36.69
CA LEU A 218 33.45 19.49 36.28
C LEU A 218 34.11 18.33 37.01
N HIS A 219 35.38 18.49 37.39
CA HIS A 219 36.10 17.55 38.25
C HIS A 219 35.35 17.33 39.56
N ASP A 220 35.04 18.41 40.28
CA ASP A 220 34.39 18.33 41.59
C ASP A 220 32.99 17.73 41.51
N LEU A 221 32.26 18.03 40.43
CA LEU A 221 30.92 17.48 40.17
C LEU A 221 30.96 15.99 39.79
N LEU A 222 31.88 15.57 38.92
CA LEU A 222 31.93 14.20 38.41
C LEU A 222 32.67 13.24 39.35
N ARG A 223 33.62 13.73 40.16
CA ARG A 223 34.39 12.92 41.12
C ARG A 223 33.52 11.99 41.98
N PRO A 224 32.44 12.44 42.64
CA PRO A 224 31.60 11.56 43.46
C PRO A 224 30.78 10.53 42.66
N LEU A 225 30.69 10.66 41.33
CA LEU A 225 29.93 9.76 40.46
C LEU A 225 30.83 8.77 39.70
N MET A 226 31.99 9.23 39.24
CA MET A 226 32.79 8.56 38.21
C MET A 226 34.20 8.16 38.67
N ALA A 227 34.64 8.48 39.89
CA ALA A 227 36.02 8.20 40.34
C ALA A 227 36.46 6.74 40.17
N HIS A 228 35.56 5.76 40.37
CA HIS A 228 35.88 4.35 40.16
C HIS A 228 36.04 3.97 38.68
N PHE A 229 35.39 4.71 37.79
CA PHE A 229 35.40 4.47 36.34
C PHE A 229 36.79 4.74 35.72
N PHE A 230 37.62 5.58 36.36
CA PHE A 230 38.95 5.96 35.85
C PHE A 230 40.07 4.94 36.03
N ARG A 231 39.85 3.82 36.73
CA ARG A 231 40.94 2.87 36.96
C ARG A 231 41.44 2.29 35.62
N PRO A 232 42.70 2.53 35.21
CA PRO A 232 43.19 2.29 33.85
C PRO A 232 43.30 0.81 33.45
N LYS A 233 43.27 -0.11 34.44
CA LYS A 233 43.51 -1.55 34.24
C LYS A 233 42.46 -2.29 33.39
N TYR A 234 41.37 -1.63 33.01
CA TYR A 234 40.18 -2.31 32.49
C TYR A 234 39.80 -1.98 31.05
N THR A 235 40.44 -1.01 30.36
CA THR A 235 39.88 -0.59 29.06
C THR A 235 40.20 -1.57 27.93
N ILE A 236 41.46 -1.98 27.75
CA ILE A 236 41.85 -2.91 26.68
C ILE A 236 41.43 -4.34 27.03
N SER A 237 41.49 -4.69 28.31
CA SER A 237 41.04 -5.99 28.81
C SER A 237 39.53 -6.08 28.99
N PHE A 238 38.74 -5.02 28.74
CA PHE A 238 37.29 -5.00 29.00
C PHE A 238 36.57 -6.14 28.28
N LEU A 239 36.89 -6.33 26.99
CA LEU A 239 36.27 -7.37 26.16
C LEU A 239 36.46 -8.77 26.76
N TRP A 240 37.66 -9.05 27.26
CA TRP A 240 38.03 -10.36 27.79
C TRP A 240 37.59 -10.55 29.24
N SER A 241 37.73 -9.52 30.08
CA SER A 241 37.40 -9.56 31.51
C SER A 241 35.90 -9.48 31.78
N HIS A 242 35.12 -8.92 30.84
CA HIS A 242 33.68 -8.74 30.95
C HIS A 242 32.94 -9.30 29.74
N PHE A 243 33.41 -10.42 29.20
CA PHE A 243 32.77 -11.10 28.07
C PHE A 243 31.29 -11.42 28.31
N ASP A 244 30.92 -11.87 29.52
CA ASP A 244 29.51 -12.08 29.92
C ASP A 244 28.65 -10.82 29.72
N LEU A 245 29.18 -9.66 30.08
CA LEU A 245 28.47 -8.40 29.94
C LEU A 245 28.29 -8.00 28.47
N VAL A 246 29.30 -8.27 27.63
CA VAL A 246 29.25 -8.02 26.18
C VAL A 246 28.21 -8.93 25.51
N VAL A 247 28.23 -10.24 25.82
CA VAL A 247 27.23 -11.20 25.33
C VAL A 247 25.83 -10.81 25.81
N ARG A 248 25.68 -10.43 27.07
CA ARG A 248 24.41 -9.97 27.62
C ARG A 248 23.91 -8.72 26.90
N ALA A 249 24.76 -7.71 26.70
CA ALA A 249 24.39 -6.49 25.97
C ALA A 249 23.96 -6.83 24.53
N TYR A 250 24.70 -7.70 23.84
CA TYR A 250 24.35 -8.18 22.51
C TYR A 250 22.98 -8.86 22.49
N LEU A 251 22.69 -9.78 23.43
CA LEU A 251 21.42 -10.48 23.50
C LEU A 251 20.24 -9.53 23.78
N ILE A 252 20.43 -8.55 24.67
CA ILE A 252 19.39 -7.54 24.92
C ILE A 252 19.17 -6.73 23.64
N VAL A 253 20.21 -6.23 22.97
CA VAL A 253 20.08 -5.46 21.72
C VAL A 253 19.39 -6.29 20.62
N LEU A 254 19.78 -7.55 20.47
CA LEU A 254 19.16 -8.48 19.53
C LEU A 254 17.67 -8.68 19.83
N SER A 255 17.31 -8.89 21.10
CA SER A 255 15.92 -9.02 21.50
C SER A 255 15.12 -7.73 21.22
N THR A 256 15.70 -6.55 21.48
CA THR A 256 15.07 -5.26 21.17
C THR A 256 14.80 -5.14 19.67
N HIS A 257 15.82 -5.42 18.83
CA HIS A 257 15.69 -5.37 17.38
C HIS A 257 14.64 -6.35 16.85
N LEU A 258 14.62 -7.59 17.36
CA LEU A 258 13.61 -8.58 16.99
C LEU A 258 12.20 -8.12 17.35
N ILE A 259 12.00 -7.54 18.54
CA ILE A 259 10.69 -7.02 18.97
C ILE A 259 10.25 -5.90 18.02
N TRP A 260 11.11 -4.93 17.73
CA TRP A 260 10.77 -3.84 16.82
C TRP A 260 10.47 -4.35 15.41
N ASP A 261 11.25 -5.29 14.90
CA ASP A 261 11.10 -5.79 13.53
C ASP A 261 9.86 -6.69 13.36
N ILE A 262 9.57 -7.56 14.33
CA ILE A 262 8.32 -8.34 14.37
C ILE A 262 7.14 -7.39 14.43
N THR A 263 7.22 -6.37 15.27
CA THR A 263 6.13 -5.40 15.43
C THR A 263 5.91 -4.57 14.16
N SER A 264 6.99 -4.14 13.50
CA SER A 264 6.93 -3.46 12.21
C SER A 264 6.33 -4.37 11.13
N THR A 265 6.78 -5.63 11.05
CA THR A 265 6.27 -6.59 10.08
C THR A 265 4.80 -6.92 10.31
N MET A 266 4.37 -7.08 11.56
CA MET A 266 2.96 -7.27 11.91
C MET A 266 2.14 -6.04 11.55
N PHE A 267 2.67 -4.84 11.78
CA PHE A 267 2.02 -3.60 11.35
C PHE A 267 1.88 -3.58 9.83
N ASP A 268 2.97 -3.81 9.09
CA ASP A 268 2.94 -3.82 7.63
C ASP A 268 1.92 -4.84 7.11
N VAL A 269 1.95 -6.08 7.58
CA VAL A 269 0.98 -7.11 7.18
C VAL A 269 -0.46 -6.73 7.55
N ALA A 270 -0.70 -6.22 8.76
CA ALA A 270 -2.04 -5.86 9.22
C ALA A 270 -2.65 -4.67 8.46
N PHE A 271 -1.83 -3.66 8.12
CA PHE A 271 -2.27 -2.43 7.47
C PHE A 271 -2.25 -2.49 5.94
N SER A 272 -1.41 -3.36 5.38
CA SER A 272 -1.37 -3.61 3.94
C SER A 272 -2.50 -4.52 3.49
N MET A 273 -3.11 -5.29 4.41
CA MET A 273 -4.32 -6.04 4.10
C MET A 273 -5.45 -5.08 3.69
N PRO A 274 -5.99 -5.21 2.47
CA PRO A 274 -7.06 -4.36 2.01
C PRO A 274 -8.25 -4.43 2.97
N ALA A 275 -8.88 -3.28 3.20
CA ALA A 275 -10.07 -3.20 4.02
C ALA A 275 -11.28 -3.00 3.12
N THR A 276 -12.26 -3.89 3.28
CA THR A 276 -13.55 -3.87 2.57
C THR A 276 -14.50 -2.95 3.34
N ALA A 277 -14.65 -1.71 2.87
CA ALA A 277 -15.54 -0.74 3.51
C ALA A 277 -17.02 -1.02 3.21
N THR A 278 -17.31 -1.80 2.15
CA THR A 278 -18.69 -2.10 1.73
C THR A 278 -19.32 -3.26 2.46
N GLU A 279 -18.54 -4.05 3.19
CA GLU A 279 -19.02 -5.24 3.88
C GLU A 279 -20.01 -4.88 4.99
N GLY A 280 -21.30 -5.21 4.79
CA GLY A 280 -22.37 -4.91 5.73
C GLY A 280 -23.08 -3.56 5.54
N SER A 281 -22.68 -2.76 4.54
CA SER A 281 -23.44 -1.56 4.18
C SER A 281 -24.52 -1.85 3.13
N LYS A 282 -25.68 -1.18 3.22
CA LYS A 282 -26.75 -1.27 2.22
C LYS A 282 -26.39 -0.53 0.92
N ASP A 283 -25.53 0.49 1.00
CA ASP A 283 -25.20 1.38 -0.13
C ASP A 283 -23.73 1.25 -0.54
N SER A 284 -23.29 0.00 -0.81
CA SER A 284 -21.91 -0.33 -1.20
C SER A 284 -21.40 0.51 -2.38
N ALA A 285 -22.25 0.74 -3.39
CA ALA A 285 -21.88 1.52 -4.57
C ALA A 285 -21.59 3.00 -4.22
N LEU A 286 -22.40 3.62 -3.36
CA LEU A 286 -22.21 5.00 -2.94
C LEU A 286 -20.92 5.16 -2.12
N ILE A 287 -20.66 4.21 -1.22
CA ILE A 287 -19.44 4.17 -0.40
C ILE A 287 -18.20 4.06 -1.30
N LEU A 288 -18.22 3.21 -2.32
CA LEU A 288 -17.10 3.06 -3.25
C LEU A 288 -16.88 4.30 -4.10
N VAL A 289 -17.94 4.88 -4.67
CA VAL A 289 -17.83 6.12 -5.46
C VAL A 289 -17.27 7.26 -4.60
N SER A 290 -17.71 7.35 -3.34
CA SER A 290 -17.19 8.31 -2.36
C SER A 290 -15.72 8.04 -2.05
N GLY A 291 -15.32 6.77 -1.85
CA GLY A 291 -13.93 6.37 -1.63
C GLY A 291 -13.00 6.65 -2.83
N VAL A 292 -13.45 6.36 -4.05
CA VAL A 292 -12.71 6.64 -5.30
C VAL A 292 -12.55 8.15 -5.53
N SER A 293 -13.50 8.95 -5.03
CA SER A 293 -13.45 10.41 -5.09
C SER A 293 -12.72 11.05 -3.90
N CYS A 294 -12.10 10.25 -3.02
CA CYS A 294 -11.36 10.76 -1.88
C CYS A 294 -10.08 11.48 -2.33
N ALA A 295 -9.77 12.62 -1.70
CA ALA A 295 -8.54 13.37 -1.96
C ALA A 295 -7.28 12.64 -1.43
N ASP A 296 -7.44 11.76 -0.44
CA ASP A 296 -6.34 10.97 0.12
C ASP A 296 -6.12 9.71 -0.73
N SER A 297 -4.95 9.63 -1.37
CA SER A 297 -4.54 8.50 -2.22
C SER A 297 -4.56 7.17 -1.47
N TYR A 298 -4.37 7.15 -0.14
CA TYR A 298 -4.45 5.92 0.64
C TYR A 298 -5.87 5.34 0.66
N PHE A 299 -6.86 6.17 0.96
CA PHE A 299 -8.27 5.77 0.97
C PHE A 299 -8.78 5.45 -0.43
N GLN A 300 -8.32 6.22 -1.42
CA GLN A 300 -8.62 5.98 -2.82
C GLN A 300 -8.13 4.60 -3.28
N LEU A 301 -6.92 4.19 -2.87
CA LEU A 301 -6.35 2.89 -3.22
C LEU A 301 -7.18 1.72 -2.67
N HIS A 302 -7.66 1.81 -1.42
CA HIS A 302 -8.55 0.78 -0.85
C HIS A 302 -9.88 0.70 -1.60
N ALA A 303 -10.45 1.85 -1.99
CA ALA A 303 -11.68 1.88 -2.78
C ALA A 303 -11.48 1.26 -4.18
N PHE A 304 -10.37 1.56 -4.86
CA PHE A 304 -10.03 0.93 -6.13
C PHE A 304 -9.79 -0.58 -6.00
N TYR A 305 -9.08 -0.99 -4.94
CA TYR A 305 -8.86 -2.41 -4.68
C TYR A 305 -10.19 -3.15 -4.49
N GLU A 306 -11.11 -2.59 -3.70
CA GLU A 306 -12.43 -3.17 -3.45
C GLU A 306 -13.29 -3.20 -4.73
N LEU A 307 -13.20 -2.16 -5.57
CA LEU A 307 -13.87 -2.15 -6.87
C LEU A 307 -13.32 -3.23 -7.81
N CYS A 308 -12.00 -3.43 -7.84
CA CYS A 308 -11.35 -4.52 -8.56
C CYS A 308 -11.72 -5.91 -8.00
N SER A 309 -11.85 -6.05 -6.69
CA SER A 309 -12.25 -7.32 -6.09
C SER A 309 -13.69 -7.66 -6.45
N LEU A 310 -14.62 -6.70 -6.39
CA LEU A 310 -16.01 -6.87 -6.79
C LEU A 310 -16.15 -7.20 -8.29
N SER A 311 -15.36 -6.57 -9.16
CA SER A 311 -15.38 -6.87 -10.60
C SER A 311 -14.83 -8.27 -10.90
N SER A 312 -13.85 -8.75 -10.12
CA SER A 312 -13.30 -10.09 -10.25
C SER A 312 -14.25 -11.20 -9.79
N VAL A 313 -15.05 -10.96 -8.74
CA VAL A 313 -16.06 -11.92 -8.24
C VAL A 313 -17.16 -12.15 -9.27
N SER A 314 -17.49 -11.14 -10.08
CA SER A 314 -18.46 -11.28 -11.18
C SER A 314 -18.04 -12.34 -12.22
N LYS A 315 -16.74 -12.64 -12.36
CA LYS A 315 -16.27 -13.72 -13.26
C LYS A 315 -16.59 -15.13 -12.74
N GLY A 316 -16.77 -15.31 -11.42
CA GLY A 316 -17.14 -16.59 -10.81
C GLY A 316 -18.65 -16.83 -10.69
N ALA A 317 -19.45 -15.77 -10.74
CA ALA A 317 -20.92 -15.84 -10.63
C ALA A 317 -21.62 -16.05 -11.98
N MET A 318 -20.88 -16.11 -13.09
CA MET A 318 -21.45 -16.36 -14.42
C MET A 318 -21.79 -17.86 -14.61
N THR A 319 -22.95 -18.21 -14.06
CA THR A 319 -23.92 -19.23 -14.48
C THR A 319 -23.56 -20.71 -14.32
N LYS A 320 -24.16 -21.37 -13.32
CA LYS A 320 -24.67 -22.73 -13.54
C LYS A 320 -25.72 -22.67 -14.66
N PRO A 321 -25.72 -23.59 -15.64
CA PRO A 321 -26.66 -23.55 -16.75
C PRO A 321 -28.12 -23.65 -16.24
N PRO A 322 -29.07 -22.94 -16.86
CA PRO A 322 -30.48 -23.08 -16.51
C PRO A 322 -30.92 -24.53 -16.75
N LEU A 323 -31.53 -25.16 -15.73
CA LEU A 323 -31.94 -26.58 -15.78
C LEU A 323 -33.12 -26.89 -16.73
N SER A 324 -33.65 -25.89 -17.44
CA SER A 324 -34.75 -26.06 -18.39
C SER A 324 -34.22 -26.42 -19.78
N ARG A 325 -34.79 -27.44 -20.44
CA ARG A 325 -34.36 -27.93 -21.76
C ARG A 325 -34.38 -26.86 -22.86
N ARG A 326 -35.29 -25.88 -22.77
CA ARG A 326 -35.31 -24.67 -23.62
C ARG A 326 -34.21 -23.67 -23.22
N GLY A 327 -34.01 -23.48 -21.91
CA GLY A 327 -32.94 -22.64 -21.38
C GLY A 327 -31.54 -23.16 -21.74
N ILE A 328 -31.34 -24.49 -21.83
CA ILE A 328 -30.07 -25.09 -22.27
C ILE A 328 -29.83 -24.82 -23.75
N ALA A 329 -30.84 -24.93 -24.61
CA ALA A 329 -30.70 -24.66 -26.04
C ALA A 329 -30.43 -23.16 -26.32
N ASP A 330 -31.17 -22.28 -25.65
CA ASP A 330 -30.98 -20.83 -25.75
C ASP A 330 -29.62 -20.41 -25.14
N TRP A 331 -29.21 -21.00 -24.01
CA TRP A 331 -27.89 -20.82 -23.41
C TRP A 331 -26.78 -21.31 -24.36
N TRP A 332 -26.94 -22.48 -24.98
CA TRP A 332 -25.95 -23.07 -25.89
C TRP A 332 -25.79 -22.28 -27.20
N VAL A 333 -26.88 -21.72 -27.73
CA VAL A 333 -26.85 -20.88 -28.94
C VAL A 333 -26.33 -19.48 -28.61
N ARG A 334 -26.67 -18.92 -27.45
CA ARG A 334 -26.16 -17.63 -26.98
C ARG A 334 -24.67 -17.71 -26.63
N ASP A 335 -24.24 -18.76 -25.93
CA ASP A 335 -22.84 -19.03 -25.56
C ASP A 335 -21.95 -19.23 -26.79
N ARG A 336 -22.45 -19.79 -27.91
CA ARG A 336 -21.69 -19.86 -29.17
C ARG A 336 -21.57 -18.54 -29.92
N LYS A 337 -22.54 -17.63 -29.78
CA LYS A 337 -22.52 -16.30 -30.41
C LYS A 337 -21.73 -15.28 -29.58
N ASP A 338 -21.91 -15.30 -28.26
CA ASP A 338 -21.02 -14.63 -27.31
C ASP A 338 -19.59 -15.13 -27.50
N LYS A 339 -19.35 -16.42 -27.80
CA LYS A 339 -18.01 -16.92 -28.14
C LYS A 339 -17.42 -16.35 -29.43
N ALA A 340 -18.21 -15.90 -30.40
CA ALA A 340 -17.65 -15.27 -31.61
C ALA A 340 -17.22 -13.83 -31.30
N ALA A 341 -18.07 -13.07 -30.59
CA ALA A 341 -17.74 -11.73 -30.10
C ALA A 341 -16.62 -11.75 -29.02
N GLN A 342 -16.63 -12.71 -28.11
CA GLN A 342 -15.56 -12.98 -27.13
C GLN A 342 -14.31 -13.57 -27.79
N LYS A 343 -14.40 -14.20 -28.96
CA LYS A 343 -13.19 -14.64 -29.67
C LYS A 343 -12.46 -13.45 -30.30
N ALA A 344 -13.21 -12.43 -30.74
CA ALA A 344 -12.64 -11.17 -31.21
C ALA A 344 -12.15 -10.30 -30.04
N LEU A 345 -12.95 -10.16 -28.97
CA LEU A 345 -12.65 -9.33 -27.80
C LEU A 345 -13.03 -10.04 -26.48
N PRO A 346 -12.20 -10.98 -25.98
CA PRO A 346 -12.52 -11.84 -24.84
C PRO A 346 -12.69 -11.08 -23.52
N ASN A 347 -12.14 -9.88 -23.43
CA ASN A 347 -12.13 -9.06 -22.22
C ASN A 347 -12.69 -7.66 -22.45
N ARG A 348 -13.65 -7.49 -23.38
CA ARG A 348 -14.10 -6.16 -23.85
C ARG A 348 -14.37 -5.11 -22.75
N ASP A 349 -15.03 -5.48 -21.66
CA ASP A 349 -15.39 -4.53 -20.58
C ASP A 349 -14.14 -4.11 -19.79
N LEU A 350 -13.19 -5.04 -19.64
CA LEU A 350 -11.90 -4.80 -19.05
C LEU A 350 -11.02 -3.97 -20.00
N ASP A 351 -11.04 -4.25 -21.30
CA ASP A 351 -10.25 -3.53 -22.30
C ASP A 351 -10.72 -2.07 -22.41
N HIS A 352 -12.04 -1.84 -22.41
CA HIS A 352 -12.60 -0.48 -22.32
C HIS A 352 -12.17 0.25 -21.04
N MET A 353 -12.25 -0.42 -19.88
CA MET A 353 -11.79 0.15 -18.60
C MET A 353 -10.28 0.46 -18.62
N ILE A 354 -9.48 -0.42 -19.22
CA ILE A 354 -8.03 -0.23 -19.37
C ILE A 354 -7.76 1.00 -20.24
N VAL A 355 -8.45 1.14 -21.38
CA VAL A 355 -8.31 2.32 -22.25
C VAL A 355 -8.71 3.60 -21.52
N GLU A 356 -9.82 3.59 -20.76
CA GLU A 356 -10.25 4.75 -19.98
C GLU A 356 -9.22 5.14 -18.90
N VAL A 357 -8.74 4.16 -18.13
CA VAL A 357 -7.75 4.37 -17.07
C VAL A 357 -6.41 4.85 -17.64
N LEU A 358 -5.95 4.25 -18.74
CA LEU A 358 -4.72 4.67 -19.43
C LEU A 358 -4.86 6.07 -20.01
N GLY A 359 -6.03 6.43 -20.54
CA GLY A 359 -6.31 7.79 -21.02
C GLY A 359 -6.22 8.82 -19.89
N ILE A 360 -6.78 8.50 -18.73
CA ILE A 360 -6.66 9.34 -17.53
C ILE A 360 -5.19 9.47 -17.11
N PHE A 361 -4.45 8.36 -17.04
CA PHE A 361 -3.03 8.40 -16.67
C PHE A 361 -2.18 9.23 -17.63
N ILE A 362 -2.38 9.09 -18.94
CA ILE A 362 -1.70 9.93 -19.93
C ILE A 362 -2.03 11.40 -19.68
N SER A 363 -3.32 11.74 -19.53
CA SER A 363 -3.76 13.13 -19.33
C SER A 363 -3.15 13.79 -18.08
N HIS A 364 -3.08 13.06 -16.97
CA HIS A 364 -2.44 13.54 -15.74
C HIS A 364 -0.91 13.59 -15.87
N SER A 365 -0.30 12.62 -16.57
CA SER A 365 1.15 12.58 -16.74
C SER A 365 1.70 13.80 -17.48
N LEU A 366 0.91 14.42 -18.36
CA LEU A 366 1.31 15.63 -19.06
C LEU A 366 1.48 16.84 -18.12
N ARG A 367 0.87 16.80 -16.94
CA ARG A 367 0.94 17.89 -15.94
C ARG A 367 1.82 17.54 -14.74
N GLU A 368 1.75 16.29 -14.26
CA GLU A 368 2.26 15.92 -12.93
C GLU A 368 3.46 14.96 -12.97
N ASP A 369 3.81 14.38 -14.14
CA ASP A 369 4.90 13.41 -14.24
C ASP A 369 6.27 14.09 -14.39
N ALA A 370 6.79 14.64 -13.29
CA ALA A 370 8.08 15.33 -13.25
C ALA A 370 9.28 14.44 -13.64
N LEU A 371 9.14 13.11 -13.57
CA LEU A 371 10.18 12.15 -13.93
C LEU A 371 10.00 11.57 -15.34
N GLY A 372 8.88 11.87 -16.00
CA GLY A 372 8.54 11.41 -17.35
C GLY A 372 8.44 9.89 -17.47
N HIS A 373 8.10 9.17 -16.39
CA HIS A 373 8.03 7.71 -16.41
C HIS A 373 6.85 7.21 -17.25
N VAL A 374 5.67 7.79 -17.05
CA VAL A 374 4.46 7.52 -17.85
C VAL A 374 4.62 8.12 -19.24
N GLN A 375 5.27 9.28 -19.35
CA GLN A 375 5.48 9.94 -20.65
C GLN A 375 6.29 9.09 -21.65
N ARG A 376 7.24 8.28 -21.16
CA ARG A 376 8.02 7.36 -22.00
C ARG A 376 7.19 6.25 -22.63
N ASP A 377 6.11 5.84 -21.98
CA ASP A 377 5.24 4.75 -22.44
C ASP A 377 4.04 5.27 -23.25
N ILE A 378 3.83 6.59 -23.36
CA ILE A 378 2.75 7.20 -24.17
C ILE A 378 2.68 6.59 -25.59
N PRO A 379 3.79 6.46 -26.36
CA PRO A 379 3.70 5.90 -27.70
C PRO A 379 3.14 4.47 -27.73
N ARG A 380 3.53 3.62 -26.77
CA ARG A 380 3.07 2.22 -26.66
C ARG A 380 1.61 2.14 -26.23
N VAL A 381 1.19 3.01 -25.31
CA VAL A 381 -0.20 3.08 -24.86
C VAL A 381 -1.11 3.55 -26.00
N LEU A 382 -0.70 4.58 -26.75
CA LEU A 382 -1.46 5.04 -27.92
C LEU A 382 -1.51 3.98 -29.01
N GLU A 383 -0.41 3.26 -29.26
CA GLU A 383 -0.40 2.12 -30.18
C GLU A 383 -1.41 1.05 -29.76
N ALA A 384 -1.45 0.67 -28.48
CA ALA A 384 -2.42 -0.29 -27.96
C ALA A 384 -3.87 0.20 -28.10
N MET A 385 -4.13 1.48 -27.85
CA MET A 385 -5.47 2.08 -28.03
C MET A 385 -5.90 2.08 -29.51
N VAL A 386 -4.98 2.40 -30.43
CA VAL A 386 -5.26 2.36 -31.87
C VAL A 386 -5.53 0.93 -32.34
N LEU A 387 -4.71 -0.04 -31.91
CA LEU A 387 -4.94 -1.45 -32.22
C LEU A 387 -6.30 -1.94 -31.71
N TYR A 388 -6.71 -1.51 -30.52
CA TYR A 388 -8.03 -1.83 -29.97
C TYR A 388 -9.16 -1.20 -30.81
N LEU A 389 -9.02 0.07 -31.20
CA LEU A 389 -9.99 0.75 -32.07
C LEU A 389 -10.10 0.03 -33.42
N THR A 390 -8.99 -0.30 -34.06
CA THR A 390 -8.96 -1.03 -35.34
C THR A 390 -9.65 -2.39 -35.22
N ALA A 391 -9.45 -3.12 -34.12
CA ALA A 391 -10.15 -4.38 -33.89
C ALA A 391 -11.67 -4.21 -33.76
N ILE A 392 -12.15 -3.12 -33.16
CA ILE A 392 -13.59 -2.81 -33.08
C ILE A 392 -14.14 -2.44 -34.46
N GLU A 393 -13.41 -1.66 -35.25
CA GLU A 393 -13.81 -1.27 -36.61
C GLU A 393 -13.89 -2.48 -37.55
N GLU A 394 -12.91 -3.38 -37.48
CA GLU A 394 -12.93 -4.65 -38.22
C GLU A 394 -14.14 -5.50 -37.82
N TYR A 395 -14.44 -5.60 -36.53
CA TYR A 395 -15.61 -6.32 -36.03
C TYR A 395 -16.93 -5.70 -36.52
N GLN A 396 -17.03 -4.37 -36.53
CA GLN A 396 -18.19 -3.65 -37.06
C GLN A 396 -18.36 -3.91 -38.57
N SER A 397 -17.25 -3.92 -39.32
CA SER A 397 -17.24 -4.23 -40.76
C SER A 397 -17.71 -5.66 -41.03
N GLU A 398 -17.23 -6.65 -40.27
CA GLU A 398 -17.66 -8.04 -40.38
C GLU A 398 -19.16 -8.21 -40.08
N LEU A 399 -19.67 -7.54 -39.04
CA LEU A 399 -21.09 -7.52 -38.70
C LEU A 399 -21.94 -6.91 -39.81
N SER A 400 -21.51 -5.78 -40.38
CA SER A 400 -22.24 -5.09 -41.45
C SER A 400 -22.29 -5.91 -42.75
N THR A 401 -21.21 -6.62 -43.07
CA THR A 401 -21.12 -7.53 -44.22
C THR A 401 -22.04 -8.73 -44.03
N SER A 402 -22.03 -9.32 -42.83
CA SER A 402 -22.90 -10.45 -42.46
C SER A 402 -24.38 -10.07 -42.48
N LEU A 403 -24.71 -8.86 -42.02
CA LEU A 403 -26.07 -8.31 -42.08
C LEU A 403 -26.53 -8.12 -43.52
N SER A 404 -25.69 -7.52 -44.38
CA SER A 404 -26.00 -7.28 -45.79
C SER A 404 -26.19 -8.59 -46.56
N ALA A 405 -25.37 -9.61 -46.28
CA ALA A 405 -25.50 -10.94 -46.87
C ALA A 405 -26.81 -11.63 -46.44
N ALA A 406 -27.19 -11.50 -45.17
CA ALA A 406 -28.45 -12.04 -44.66
C ALA A 406 -29.69 -11.33 -45.24
N GLU A 407 -29.61 -10.00 -45.44
CA GLU A 407 -30.67 -9.23 -46.09
C GLU A 407 -30.80 -9.56 -47.59
N ALA A 408 -29.69 -9.84 -48.29
CA ALA A 408 -29.73 -10.26 -49.68
C ALA A 408 -30.36 -11.65 -49.88
N SER A 409 -30.16 -12.59 -48.93
CA SER A 409 -30.76 -13.93 -49.01
C SER A 409 -32.26 -13.97 -48.69
N THR A 410 -32.82 -12.86 -48.20
CA THR A 410 -34.18 -12.74 -47.63
C THR A 410 -35.31 -12.59 -48.69
N GLY A 411 -35.01 -12.67 -49.99
CA GLY A 411 -35.93 -12.40 -51.10
C GLY A 411 -37.23 -13.24 -51.21
N GLY A 412 -37.54 -14.15 -50.28
CA GLY A 412 -38.82 -14.85 -50.21
C GLY A 412 -39.08 -15.50 -48.85
N ASN A 413 -40.25 -15.25 -48.26
CA ASN A 413 -40.79 -15.82 -47.00
C ASN A 413 -39.73 -16.28 -45.98
N LEU A 414 -39.18 -15.31 -45.23
CA LEU A 414 -38.28 -15.58 -44.10
C LEU A 414 -38.92 -16.52 -43.07
N THR A 415 -38.15 -17.51 -42.64
CA THR A 415 -38.50 -18.28 -41.46
C THR A 415 -38.38 -17.41 -40.20
N ALA A 416 -39.22 -17.66 -39.18
CA ALA A 416 -39.17 -16.92 -37.92
C ALA A 416 -37.77 -16.95 -37.25
N THR A 417 -37.01 -18.01 -37.50
CA THR A 417 -35.62 -18.18 -37.04
C THR A 417 -34.64 -17.24 -37.73
N GLU A 418 -34.79 -16.99 -39.03
CA GLU A 418 -33.92 -16.07 -39.77
C GLU A 418 -34.22 -14.62 -39.43
N LEU A 419 -35.50 -14.27 -39.28
CA LEU A 419 -35.92 -12.96 -38.80
C LEU A 419 -35.29 -12.64 -37.44
N SER A 420 -35.30 -13.61 -36.52
CA SER A 420 -34.69 -13.46 -35.19
C SER A 420 -33.16 -13.27 -35.26
N ARG A 421 -32.48 -13.90 -36.23
CA ARG A 421 -31.03 -13.70 -36.46
C ARG A 421 -30.73 -12.31 -37.00
N LEU A 422 -31.53 -11.83 -37.95
CA LEU A 422 -31.36 -10.53 -38.58
C LEU A 422 -31.56 -9.40 -37.54
N VAL A 423 -32.57 -9.53 -36.67
CA VAL A 423 -32.78 -8.61 -35.54
C VAL A 423 -31.59 -8.62 -34.56
N ALA A 424 -31.02 -9.80 -34.27
CA ALA A 424 -29.84 -9.89 -33.41
C ALA A 424 -28.61 -9.20 -34.04
N PHE A 425 -28.36 -9.41 -35.33
CA PHE A 425 -27.25 -8.74 -36.03
C PHE A 425 -27.40 -7.23 -36.01
N ARG A 426 -28.59 -6.69 -36.32
CA ARG A 426 -28.84 -5.24 -36.23
C ARG A 426 -28.55 -4.70 -34.84
N LYS A 427 -28.97 -5.41 -33.79
CA LYS A 427 -28.71 -5.01 -32.41
C LYS A 427 -27.20 -4.99 -32.10
N GLU A 428 -26.45 -5.99 -32.54
CA GLU A 428 -24.99 -6.03 -32.36
C GLU A 428 -24.27 -4.94 -33.16
N THR A 429 -24.71 -4.65 -34.39
CA THR A 429 -24.13 -3.56 -35.20
C THR A 429 -24.36 -2.19 -34.55
N VAL A 430 -25.54 -1.95 -33.97
CA VAL A 430 -25.83 -0.71 -33.22
C VAL A 430 -24.94 -0.60 -31.99
N LEU A 431 -24.79 -1.68 -31.21
CA LEU A 431 -23.93 -1.70 -30.03
C LEU A 431 -22.46 -1.45 -30.39
N ALA A 432 -21.95 -2.03 -31.47
CA ALA A 432 -20.58 -1.77 -31.94
C ALA A 432 -20.39 -0.29 -32.31
N GLY A 433 -21.40 0.35 -32.93
CA GLY A 433 -21.41 1.79 -33.19
C GLY A 433 -21.38 2.61 -31.90
N GLU A 434 -22.23 2.27 -30.93
CA GLU A 434 -22.24 2.93 -29.61
C GLU A 434 -20.89 2.82 -28.89
N TRP A 435 -20.12 1.75 -29.10
CA TRP A 435 -18.78 1.59 -28.51
C TRP A 435 -17.74 2.52 -29.13
N ILE A 436 -17.76 2.66 -30.45
CA ILE A 436 -16.89 3.61 -31.16
C ILE A 436 -17.24 5.04 -30.73
N ASP A 437 -18.54 5.35 -30.60
CA ASP A 437 -19.02 6.64 -30.09
C ASP A 437 -18.61 6.86 -28.64
N ALA A 438 -18.68 5.85 -27.77
CA ALA A 438 -18.25 5.95 -26.38
C ALA A 438 -16.74 6.17 -26.25
N LEU A 439 -15.92 5.50 -27.07
CA LEU A 439 -14.47 5.69 -27.10
C LEU A 439 -14.11 7.09 -27.60
N SER A 440 -14.74 7.56 -28.68
CA SER A 440 -14.48 8.89 -29.23
C SER A 440 -14.94 10.01 -28.30
N THR A 441 -16.13 9.88 -27.71
CA THR A 441 -16.67 10.87 -26.76
C THR A 441 -15.97 10.81 -25.41
N GLY A 442 -15.56 9.64 -24.92
CA GLY A 442 -14.82 9.49 -23.67
C GLY A 442 -13.45 10.18 -23.69
N VAL A 443 -12.78 10.16 -24.85
CA VAL A 443 -11.52 10.87 -25.09
C VAL A 443 -11.74 12.38 -25.24
N LEU A 444 -12.81 12.80 -25.90
CA LEU A 444 -13.04 14.22 -26.25
C LEU A 444 -13.77 15.03 -25.15
N ASN A 445 -14.71 14.43 -24.42
CA ASN A 445 -15.56 15.16 -23.46
C ASN A 445 -14.97 15.26 -22.05
N LYS A 446 -13.89 14.53 -21.73
CA LYS A 446 -13.12 14.75 -20.50
C LYS A 446 -11.97 15.74 -20.75
N SER A 447 -12.32 16.90 -21.32
CA SER A 447 -11.50 18.10 -21.13
C SER A 447 -11.41 18.36 -19.63
N PRO A 448 -10.20 18.39 -19.02
CA PRO A 448 -10.08 18.72 -17.61
C PRO A 448 -10.70 20.11 -17.41
N SER A 449 -11.69 20.19 -16.51
CA SER A 449 -12.31 21.46 -16.15
C SER A 449 -11.20 22.50 -15.90
N PRO A 450 -11.32 23.74 -16.40
CA PRO A 450 -10.27 24.77 -16.31
C PRO A 450 -10.02 25.30 -14.88
N TRP A 451 -10.45 24.58 -13.85
CA TRP A 451 -10.23 24.92 -12.45
C TRP A 451 -9.69 23.70 -11.69
N VAL A 452 -8.37 23.51 -11.73
CA VAL A 452 -7.46 23.15 -10.63
C VAL A 452 -6.05 23.52 -11.07
#